data_AF-A0A7W5H2W5-F1
#
_entry.id   AF-A0A7W5H2W5-F1
#
_cell.length_a   1.000
_cell.length_b   1.000
_cell.length_c   1.000
_cell.angle_alpha   90.00
_cell.angle_beta   90.00
_cell.angle_gamma   90.00
#
_symmetry.space_group_name_H-M   'P 1'
#
loop_
_entity.id
_entity.type
_entity.pdbx_description
1 polymer ?
#
loop_
_entity_poly.entity_id
_entity_poly.type
_entity_poly.pdbx_seq_one_letter_code
_entity_poly.pdbx_strand_id
1 'polypeptide(L)'
;MKEILPPEGYWQNGVYYYYLKDHQGNNTELLNQSKAVIEYSDYYPDGMRFEESTSNSAALPYRYNGKELESMNGLNQYDYGARRRETGIPVWTSVDPLCEKYYSVSPYAYCSDDPVKNVDPDGKQIFVSPLLGISDPLLMGSDEPIITTEKPIIETASKIGQEGSDKFSKIEDHHILPRSLKNNPVIREARNNGFKFEGKENKMPVEKFVRQTGEGQHGNHPNYTEQINNKLSDFQNAQGDNATKAVRTIVRNVRQVIQNNPNVKINDLHLMNDVAPIDHTMIKAQKYVPSYVPNYN
;
A
#
# COMPACT_ATOMS: atom_id res chain seq x y z
N MET A 1 -13.04 -4.26 -24.73
CA MET A 1 -11.76 -4.25 -23.99
C MET A 1 -12.11 -4.26 -22.51
N LYS A 2 -11.49 -5.13 -21.71
CA LYS A 2 -11.74 -5.21 -20.27
C LYS A 2 -10.89 -4.12 -19.62
N GLU A 3 -11.53 -3.13 -19.01
CA GLU A 3 -10.88 -2.00 -18.32
C GLU A 3 -10.07 -2.57 -17.14
N ILE A 4 -8.77 -2.25 -17.07
CA ILE A 4 -7.92 -2.67 -15.95
C ILE A 4 -8.05 -1.58 -14.88
N LEU A 5 -8.68 -1.93 -13.75
CA LEU A 5 -8.98 -1.01 -12.66
C LEU A 5 -8.02 -1.32 -11.47
N PRO A 6 -6.85 -0.67 -11.39
CA PRO A 6 -5.94 -0.85 -10.25
C PRO A 6 -6.58 -0.41 -8.91
N PRO A 7 -6.13 -0.95 -7.76
CA PRO A 7 -6.71 -0.63 -6.44
C PRO A 7 -6.74 0.86 -6.10
N GLU A 8 -5.78 1.62 -6.63
CA GLU A 8 -5.55 3.04 -6.44
C GLU A 8 -6.26 3.95 -7.45
N GLY A 9 -6.93 3.41 -8.48
CA GLY A 9 -7.52 4.25 -9.52
C GLY A 9 -7.96 3.50 -10.77
N TYR A 10 -8.23 4.23 -11.85
CA TYR A 10 -8.55 3.61 -13.14
C TYR A 10 -8.23 4.48 -14.35
N TRP A 11 -8.03 3.83 -15.49
CA TRP A 11 -7.84 4.48 -16.78
C TRP A 11 -9.15 4.47 -17.56
N GLN A 12 -9.65 5.64 -17.95
CA GLN A 12 -10.83 5.78 -18.79
C GLN A 12 -10.66 6.93 -19.79
N ASN A 13 -10.98 6.69 -21.06
CA ASN A 13 -10.93 7.70 -22.13
C ASN A 13 -9.59 8.47 -22.23
N GLY A 14 -8.46 7.82 -21.95
CA GLY A 14 -7.13 8.44 -22.02
C GLY A 14 -6.75 9.27 -20.78
N VAL A 15 -7.61 9.29 -19.75
CA VAL A 15 -7.37 9.98 -18.48
C VAL A 15 -7.28 8.94 -17.36
N TYR A 16 -6.31 9.13 -16.47
CA TYR A 16 -6.19 8.36 -15.24
C TYR A 16 -6.90 9.06 -14.09
N TYR A 17 -7.65 8.28 -13.33
CA TYR A 17 -8.35 8.73 -12.14
C TYR A 17 -7.76 8.05 -10.91
N TYR A 18 -7.64 8.80 -9.81
CA TYR A 18 -7.09 8.31 -8.55
C TYR A 18 -8.20 8.22 -7.50
N TYR A 19 -8.16 7.17 -6.68
CA TYR A 19 -9.00 7.05 -5.49
C TYR A 19 -8.24 7.55 -4.26
N LEU A 20 -8.82 8.48 -3.52
CA LEU A 20 -8.44 8.72 -2.13
C LEU A 20 -9.31 7.87 -1.22
N LYS A 21 -8.68 7.29 -0.20
CA LYS A 21 -9.34 6.34 0.69
C LYS A 21 -9.25 6.77 2.15
N ASP A 22 -10.29 6.46 2.90
CA ASP A 22 -10.28 6.59 4.34
C ASP A 22 -9.60 5.40 5.04
N HIS A 23 -9.70 5.39 6.37
CA HIS A 23 -9.13 4.36 7.23
C HIS A 23 -9.70 2.96 7.04
N GLN A 24 -10.86 2.80 6.40
CA GLN A 24 -11.49 1.51 6.13
C GLN A 24 -11.32 1.10 4.67
N GLY A 25 -10.60 1.89 3.88
CA GLY A 25 -10.45 1.69 2.45
C GLY A 25 -11.67 2.14 1.64
N ASN A 26 -12.56 2.95 2.20
CA ASN A 26 -13.68 3.54 1.45
C ASN A 26 -13.13 4.62 0.51
N ASN A 27 -13.53 4.61 -0.76
CA ASN A 27 -13.12 5.66 -1.70
C ASN A 27 -13.90 6.95 -1.41
N THR A 28 -13.26 7.93 -0.76
CA THR A 28 -13.90 9.20 -0.37
C THR A 28 -13.78 10.28 -1.43
N GLU A 29 -12.74 10.24 -2.25
CA GLU A 29 -12.57 11.21 -3.35
C GLU A 29 -12.08 10.52 -4.62
N LEU A 30 -12.58 11.01 -5.76
CA LEU A 30 -12.05 10.72 -7.08
C LEU A 30 -11.33 11.93 -7.62
N LEU A 31 -10.06 11.77 -7.97
CA LEU A 31 -9.26 12.83 -8.56
C LEU A 31 -8.96 12.53 -10.03
N ASN A 32 -8.92 13.55 -10.90
CA ASN A 32 -8.37 13.39 -12.25
C ASN A 32 -6.83 13.52 -12.28
N GLN A 33 -6.23 13.39 -13.47
CA GLN A 33 -4.77 13.56 -13.67
C GLN A 33 -4.22 14.90 -13.16
N SER A 34 -5.04 15.96 -13.16
CA SER A 34 -4.68 17.28 -12.66
C SER A 34 -4.88 17.42 -11.14
N LYS A 35 -5.23 16.34 -10.43
CA LYS A 35 -5.57 16.31 -9.00
C LYS A 35 -6.81 17.14 -8.63
N ALA A 36 -7.65 17.47 -9.61
CA ALA A 36 -8.92 18.11 -9.34
C ALA A 36 -9.91 17.05 -8.85
N VAL A 37 -10.65 17.37 -7.78
CA VAL A 37 -11.71 16.51 -7.24
C VAL A 37 -12.86 16.47 -8.24
N ILE A 38 -13.15 15.26 -8.74
CA ILE A 38 -14.23 14.96 -9.68
C ILE A 38 -15.49 14.52 -8.92
N GLU A 39 -15.31 13.75 -7.86
CA GLU A 39 -16.39 13.27 -7.01
C GLU A 39 -15.90 13.17 -5.57
N TYR A 40 -16.79 13.47 -4.64
CA TYR A 40 -16.61 13.40 -3.20
C TYR A 40 -17.73 12.54 -2.62
N SER A 41 -17.39 11.66 -1.69
CA SER A 41 -18.35 10.79 -1.01
C SER A 41 -17.97 10.55 0.44
N ASP A 42 -18.91 10.81 1.34
CA ASP A 42 -18.85 10.33 2.71
C ASP A 42 -19.78 9.14 2.89
N TYR A 43 -19.41 8.27 3.82
CA TYR A 43 -20.14 7.03 4.09
C TYR A 43 -20.62 6.97 5.54
N TYR A 44 -21.87 6.56 5.71
CA TYR A 44 -22.34 6.05 6.99
C TYR A 44 -21.61 4.74 7.33
N PRO A 45 -21.59 4.32 8.60
CA PRO A 45 -20.94 3.06 9.01
C PRO A 45 -21.44 1.83 8.25
N ASP A 46 -22.70 1.86 7.80
CA ASP A 46 -23.33 0.80 7.00
C ASP A 46 -23.02 0.90 5.51
N GLY A 47 -22.17 1.83 5.07
CA GLY A 47 -21.79 2.05 3.68
C GLY A 47 -22.81 2.76 2.79
N MET A 48 -23.91 3.29 3.34
CA MET A 48 -24.69 4.31 2.62
C MET A 48 -23.88 5.57 2.41
N ARG A 49 -24.15 6.27 1.31
CA ARG A 49 -23.56 7.58 1.05
C ARG A 49 -24.35 8.68 1.75
N PHE A 50 -23.65 9.69 2.23
CA PHE A 50 -24.27 10.94 2.68
C PHE A 50 -24.90 11.69 1.50
N GLU A 51 -26.01 12.38 1.75
CA GLU A 51 -26.72 13.16 0.73
C GLU A 51 -25.86 14.28 0.13
N GLU A 52 -24.92 14.84 0.91
CA GLU A 52 -23.99 15.89 0.47
C GLU A 52 -22.87 15.38 -0.47
N SER A 53 -22.81 14.07 -0.73
CA SER A 53 -21.87 13.48 -1.69
C SER A 53 -22.17 13.98 -3.11
N THR A 54 -21.14 14.36 -3.88
CA THR A 54 -21.36 14.86 -5.24
C THR A 54 -21.76 13.71 -6.17
N SER A 55 -22.92 13.84 -6.78
CA SER A 55 -23.51 12.81 -7.62
C SER A 55 -23.02 12.91 -9.06
N ASN A 56 -21.84 12.36 -9.33
CA ASN A 56 -21.49 11.95 -10.69
C ASN A 56 -21.42 10.42 -10.74
N SER A 57 -22.57 9.78 -10.49
CA SER A 57 -22.72 8.34 -10.22
C SER A 57 -22.07 7.39 -11.24
N ALA A 58 -21.71 7.87 -12.43
CA ALA A 58 -21.06 7.10 -13.48
C ALA A 58 -19.52 7.03 -13.35
N ALA A 59 -18.87 7.83 -12.51
CA ALA A 59 -17.40 7.92 -12.46
C ALA A 59 -16.75 6.97 -11.44
N LEU A 60 -17.35 6.75 -10.26
CA LEU A 60 -16.81 5.84 -9.24
C LEU A 60 -17.52 4.47 -9.24
N PRO A 61 -16.98 3.43 -9.90
CA PRO A 61 -17.53 2.07 -9.79
C PRO A 61 -17.27 1.47 -8.40
N TYR A 62 -16.09 1.67 -7.84
CA TYR A 62 -15.69 1.20 -6.51
C TYR A 62 -15.89 2.28 -5.45
N ARG A 63 -16.54 1.93 -4.33
CA ARG A 63 -16.95 2.90 -3.29
C ARG A 63 -16.58 2.40 -1.89
N TYR A 64 -17.55 1.96 -1.11
CA TYR A 64 -17.36 1.49 0.27
C TYR A 64 -16.50 0.21 0.31
N ASN A 65 -15.50 0.18 1.20
CA ASN A 65 -14.42 -0.81 1.30
C ASN A 65 -13.74 -1.16 -0.03
N GLY A 66 -13.75 -0.23 -0.99
CA GLY A 66 -13.25 -0.46 -2.35
C GLY A 66 -14.06 -1.50 -3.13
N LYS A 67 -15.31 -1.76 -2.75
CA LYS A 67 -16.21 -2.69 -3.43
C LYS A 67 -17.04 -2.02 -4.50
N GLU A 68 -17.33 -2.78 -5.55
CA GLU A 68 -18.15 -2.31 -6.66
C GLU A 68 -19.60 -2.18 -6.19
N LEU A 69 -20.22 -1.04 -6.46
CA LEU A 69 -21.63 -0.81 -6.18
C LEU A 69 -22.48 -1.18 -7.41
N GLU A 70 -23.16 -2.31 -7.36
CA GLU A 70 -24.17 -2.71 -8.34
C GLU A 70 -25.49 -1.97 -8.06
N SER A 71 -25.74 -0.88 -8.77
CA SER A 71 -26.98 -0.07 -8.65
C SER A 71 -28.01 -0.35 -9.76
N MET A 72 -27.66 -1.20 -10.73
CA MET A 72 -28.56 -1.56 -11.84
C MET A 72 -29.89 -2.11 -11.33
N ASN A 73 -30.99 -1.67 -11.94
CA ASN A 73 -32.36 -2.07 -11.60
C ASN A 73 -32.76 -1.82 -10.13
N GLY A 74 -32.09 -0.89 -9.44
CA GLY A 74 -32.38 -0.54 -8.05
C GLY A 74 -31.82 -1.52 -7.02
N LEU A 75 -30.91 -2.43 -7.42
CA LEU A 75 -30.38 -3.47 -6.54
C LEU A 75 -29.54 -2.90 -5.38
N ASN A 76 -28.79 -1.82 -5.63
CA ASN A 76 -27.91 -1.12 -4.68
C ASN A 76 -27.16 -2.07 -3.72
N GLN A 77 -26.33 -2.94 -4.28
CA GLN A 77 -25.55 -3.93 -3.53
C GLN A 77 -24.06 -3.80 -3.79
N TYR A 78 -23.26 -4.00 -2.77
CA TYR A 78 -21.82 -4.14 -2.88
C TYR A 78 -21.44 -5.59 -3.14
N ASP A 79 -20.61 -5.82 -4.16
CA ASP A 79 -20.05 -7.14 -4.42
C ASP A 79 -18.75 -7.36 -3.63
N TYR A 80 -18.79 -8.30 -2.69
CA TYR A 80 -17.64 -8.72 -1.88
C TYR A 80 -17.01 -10.02 -2.41
N GLY A 81 -17.51 -10.57 -3.50
CA GLY A 81 -17.04 -11.81 -4.12
C GLY A 81 -17.83 -13.03 -3.65
N ALA A 82 -17.67 -13.44 -2.39
CA ALA A 82 -18.42 -14.61 -1.88
C ALA A 82 -19.87 -14.29 -1.51
N ARG A 83 -20.14 -13.03 -1.16
CA ARG A 83 -21.47 -12.53 -0.77
C ARG A 83 -21.69 -11.15 -1.38
N ARG A 84 -22.95 -10.80 -1.58
CA ARG A 84 -23.36 -9.41 -1.82
C ARG A 84 -23.89 -8.80 -0.53
N ARG A 85 -23.71 -7.50 -0.38
CA ARG A 85 -24.18 -6.74 0.79
C ARG A 85 -25.10 -5.61 0.34
N GLU A 86 -26.24 -5.45 0.99
CA GLU A 86 -27.16 -4.36 0.69
C GLU A 86 -26.59 -3.00 1.14
N THR A 87 -26.98 -1.91 0.50
CA THR A 87 -26.72 -0.55 1.00
C THR A 87 -27.81 -0.13 1.99
N GLY A 88 -27.44 0.39 3.16
CA GLY A 88 -28.40 0.94 4.14
C GLY A 88 -28.86 -0.01 5.21
N ILE A 89 -28.47 -1.27 5.10
CA ILE A 89 -28.59 -2.24 6.19
C ILE A 89 -27.27 -3.02 6.23
N PRO A 90 -26.62 -3.14 7.41
CA PRO A 90 -25.36 -3.87 7.55
C PRO A 90 -25.60 -5.39 7.56
N VAL A 91 -26.20 -5.92 6.49
CA VAL A 91 -26.49 -7.35 6.34
C VAL A 91 -26.01 -7.90 5.01
N TRP A 92 -25.57 -9.14 5.05
CA TRP A 92 -25.33 -9.94 3.87
C TRP A 92 -26.65 -10.38 3.25
N THR A 93 -26.69 -10.48 1.92
CA THR A 93 -27.85 -11.00 1.20
C THR A 93 -27.90 -12.53 1.13
N SER A 94 -26.86 -13.19 1.66
CA SER A 94 -26.70 -14.65 1.67
C SER A 94 -26.00 -15.10 2.95
N VAL A 95 -26.21 -16.37 3.29
CA VAL A 95 -25.64 -17.03 4.48
C VAL A 95 -24.10 -17.03 4.39
N ASP A 96 -23.44 -16.67 5.48
CA ASP A 96 -21.98 -16.76 5.62
C ASP A 96 -21.49 -18.20 5.34
N PRO A 97 -20.59 -18.41 4.36
CA PRO A 97 -19.98 -19.72 4.11
C PRO A 97 -19.26 -20.31 5.33
N LEU A 98 -18.88 -19.48 6.29
CA LEU A 98 -18.21 -19.83 7.54
C LEU A 98 -19.12 -19.64 8.78
N CYS A 99 -20.45 -19.57 8.61
CA CYS A 99 -21.38 -19.34 9.71
C CYS A 99 -21.23 -20.35 10.87
N GLU A 100 -20.89 -21.60 10.57
CA GLU A 100 -20.65 -22.66 11.56
C GLU A 100 -19.43 -22.39 12.46
N LYS A 101 -18.54 -21.46 12.09
CA LYS A 101 -17.44 -21.01 12.96
C LYS A 101 -17.88 -19.97 13.99
N TYR A 102 -19.03 -19.33 13.78
CA TYR A 102 -19.49 -18.17 14.54
C TYR A 102 -20.90 -18.40 15.09
N TYR A 103 -21.07 -19.41 15.95
CA TYR A 103 -22.38 -19.77 16.49
C TYR A 103 -23.11 -18.64 17.22
N SER A 104 -22.37 -17.65 17.76
CA SER A 104 -22.92 -16.49 18.46
C SER A 104 -23.27 -15.31 17.54
N VAL A 105 -22.99 -15.41 16.24
CA VAL A 105 -23.17 -14.32 15.26
C VAL A 105 -24.18 -14.78 14.21
N SER A 106 -25.10 -13.89 13.83
CA SER A 106 -26.04 -14.20 12.75
C SER A 106 -25.28 -14.52 11.46
N PRO A 107 -25.66 -15.55 10.68
CA PRO A 107 -25.04 -15.84 9.38
C PRO A 107 -25.17 -14.71 8.36
N TYR A 108 -25.97 -13.69 8.65
CA TYR A 108 -26.18 -12.52 7.81
C TYR A 108 -25.55 -11.25 8.37
N ALA A 109 -24.93 -11.27 9.55
CA ALA A 109 -24.36 -10.07 10.17
C ALA A 109 -23.13 -9.59 9.39
N TYR A 110 -23.11 -8.31 9.01
CA TYR A 110 -21.93 -7.67 8.43
C TYR A 110 -20.98 -7.28 9.55
N CYS A 111 -19.70 -7.67 9.45
CA CYS A 111 -18.64 -7.23 10.38
C CYS A 111 -18.93 -7.45 11.88
N SER A 112 -19.77 -8.43 12.21
CA SER A 112 -20.26 -8.68 13.58
C SER A 112 -20.90 -7.44 14.22
N ASP A 113 -21.62 -6.65 13.41
CA ASP A 113 -22.25 -5.38 13.78
C ASP A 113 -21.28 -4.27 14.25
N ASP A 114 -19.97 -4.39 13.99
CA ASP A 114 -18.99 -3.32 14.21
C ASP A 114 -18.25 -2.95 12.90
N PRO A 115 -18.96 -2.40 11.90
CA PRO A 115 -18.39 -2.06 10.60
C PRO A 115 -17.50 -0.83 10.63
N VAL A 116 -17.32 -0.15 11.78
CA VAL A 116 -16.37 0.95 11.95
C VAL A 116 -14.97 0.40 12.23
N LYS A 117 -14.89 -0.65 13.06
CA LYS A 117 -13.61 -1.30 13.37
C LYS A 117 -13.26 -2.39 12.37
N ASN A 118 -14.25 -3.08 11.81
CA ASN A 118 -14.04 -4.29 11.05
C ASN A 118 -14.41 -4.13 9.57
N VAL A 119 -13.73 -4.89 8.72
CA VAL A 119 -13.98 -5.03 7.28
C VAL A 119 -13.98 -6.52 6.93
N ASP A 120 -14.88 -6.95 6.05
CA ASP A 120 -14.81 -8.29 5.43
C ASP A 120 -14.28 -8.13 3.99
N PRO A 121 -13.03 -8.51 3.67
CA PRO A 121 -12.43 -8.26 2.37
C PRO A 121 -12.98 -9.14 1.24
N ASP A 122 -13.51 -10.32 1.52
CA ASP A 122 -13.90 -11.30 0.50
C ASP A 122 -15.32 -11.89 0.69
N GLY A 123 -16.06 -11.35 1.64
CA GLY A 123 -17.39 -11.82 2.00
C GLY A 123 -17.35 -13.18 2.69
N LYS A 124 -16.29 -13.51 3.42
CA LYS A 124 -16.20 -14.78 4.17
C LYS A 124 -15.69 -14.60 5.58
N GLN A 125 -14.77 -13.67 5.80
CA GLN A 125 -14.10 -13.52 7.07
C GLN A 125 -13.90 -12.06 7.43
N ILE A 126 -14.17 -11.75 8.69
CA ILE A 126 -14.03 -10.41 9.26
C ILE A 126 -12.57 -10.17 9.66
N PHE A 127 -12.07 -8.99 9.36
CA PHE A 127 -10.74 -8.48 9.69
C PHE A 127 -10.89 -7.14 10.41
N VAL A 128 -10.01 -6.83 11.36
CA VAL A 128 -9.96 -5.49 11.94
C VAL A 128 -9.25 -4.56 10.96
N SER A 129 -9.78 -3.36 10.76
CA SER A 129 -9.27 -2.42 9.77
C SER A 129 -7.79 -2.11 10.01
N PRO A 130 -6.92 -2.27 9.00
CA PRO A 130 -5.47 -2.17 9.16
C PRO A 130 -4.96 -0.77 9.55
N LEU A 131 -5.77 0.29 9.41
CA LEU A 131 -5.31 1.66 9.68
C LEU A 131 -5.36 2.08 11.16
N LEU A 132 -5.91 1.26 12.07
CA LEU A 132 -5.88 1.50 13.53
C LEU A 132 -4.59 1.02 14.21
N GLY A 133 -3.55 0.64 13.46
CA GLY A 133 -2.23 0.32 14.02
C GLY A 133 -2.12 -1.07 14.66
N ILE A 134 -3.07 -1.96 14.40
CA ILE A 134 -2.94 -3.40 14.66
C ILE A 134 -2.67 -4.10 13.33
N SER A 135 -1.41 -4.48 13.16
CA SER A 135 -0.96 -5.35 12.09
C SER A 135 -0.99 -6.78 12.62
N ASP A 136 -2.15 -7.42 12.57
CA ASP A 136 -2.28 -8.85 12.24
C ASP A 136 -3.76 -9.30 12.32
N PRO A 137 -4.22 -10.15 11.38
CA PRO A 137 -5.61 -10.57 11.25
C PRO A 137 -6.00 -11.82 12.06
N LEU A 138 -5.29 -12.11 13.15
CA LEU A 138 -5.56 -13.26 14.01
C LEU A 138 -5.55 -12.80 15.47
N LEU A 139 -6.62 -13.10 16.21
CA LEU A 139 -6.82 -12.99 17.68
C LEU A 139 -7.52 -11.74 18.22
N MET A 140 -8.84 -11.85 18.41
CA MET A 140 -9.51 -11.92 19.73
C MET A 140 -10.87 -12.60 19.48
N GLY A 141 -11.30 -13.72 20.06
CA GLY A 141 -10.83 -14.64 21.11
C GLY A 141 -12.09 -15.45 21.48
N SER A 142 -12.05 -16.77 21.59
CA SER A 142 -11.73 -17.47 22.85
C SER A 142 -11.86 -18.98 22.57
N ASP A 143 -11.04 -19.88 23.10
CA ASP A 143 -10.44 -19.95 24.44
C ASP A 143 -9.02 -20.56 24.42
N GLU A 144 -8.26 -20.28 25.51
CA GLU A 144 -7.00 -20.91 26.01
C GLU A 144 -5.64 -20.24 25.66
N PRO A 145 -4.63 -20.27 26.57
CA PRO A 145 -4.18 -19.09 27.32
C PRO A 145 -2.75 -18.63 27.03
N ILE A 146 -2.44 -17.42 27.50
CA ILE A 146 -1.18 -16.70 27.34
C ILE A 146 -0.06 -17.42 28.13
N ILE A 147 0.88 -18.06 27.43
CA ILE A 147 2.23 -18.37 27.93
C ILE A 147 3.22 -17.54 27.14
N THR A 148 3.87 -16.61 27.83
CA THR A 148 4.97 -15.81 27.31
C THR A 148 6.23 -16.67 27.30
N THR A 149 6.74 -17.02 26.12
CA THR A 149 8.17 -17.28 25.89
C THR A 149 8.45 -17.38 24.39
N GLU A 150 9.33 -16.48 23.95
CA GLU A 150 10.19 -16.57 22.75
C GLU A 150 9.62 -16.18 21.37
N LYS A 151 10.03 -14.97 20.95
CA LYS A 151 10.44 -14.48 19.62
C LYS A 151 9.56 -14.74 18.37
N PRO A 152 9.49 -13.75 17.44
CA PRO A 152 8.56 -13.76 16.33
C PRO A 152 8.99 -14.78 15.28
N ILE A 153 8.16 -15.79 15.05
CA ILE A 153 8.38 -16.80 14.02
C ILE A 153 7.46 -16.47 12.84
N ILE A 154 8.12 -16.03 11.78
CA ILE A 154 7.69 -16.14 10.39
C ILE A 154 7.41 -17.63 10.12
N GLU A 155 6.15 -18.06 10.20
CA GLU A 155 5.61 -19.33 9.67
C GLU A 155 4.14 -19.37 10.10
N THR A 156 3.15 -19.15 9.23
CA THR A 156 2.40 -20.26 8.63
C THR A 156 1.61 -19.72 7.43
N ALA A 157 2.31 -19.41 6.34
CA ALA A 157 1.76 -19.53 4.99
C ALA A 157 2.05 -20.97 4.51
N SER A 158 1.39 -21.94 5.13
CA SER A 158 1.40 -23.34 4.69
C SER A 158 0.19 -24.04 5.27
N LYS A 159 -0.73 -24.39 4.35
CA LYS A 159 -1.85 -25.35 4.45
C LYS A 159 -3.22 -24.75 4.11
N ILE A 160 -3.45 -24.50 2.82
CA ILE A 160 -4.54 -25.17 2.07
C ILE A 160 -3.93 -25.57 0.72
N GLY A 161 -3.75 -26.89 0.53
CA GLY A 161 -2.98 -27.48 -0.56
C GLY A 161 -2.21 -28.73 -0.12
N GLN A 162 -2.85 -29.64 0.62
CA GLN A 162 -2.52 -31.07 0.52
C GLN A 162 -3.46 -31.54 -0.59
N GLU A 163 -3.05 -31.53 -1.85
CA GLU A 163 -2.13 -32.52 -2.42
C GLU A 163 -0.98 -31.85 -3.20
N GLY A 164 0.27 -32.21 -2.87
CA GLY A 164 1.48 -31.79 -3.60
C GLY A 164 2.53 -31.13 -2.71
N SER A 165 3.52 -31.91 -2.32
CA SER A 165 4.64 -31.57 -1.42
C SER A 165 5.53 -30.38 -1.85
N ASP A 166 5.94 -29.58 -0.85
CA ASP A 166 7.14 -28.72 -0.75
C ASP A 166 7.30 -27.46 -1.65
N LYS A 167 6.65 -26.34 -1.30
CA LYS A 167 7.13 -24.98 -1.64
C LYS A 167 6.78 -23.95 -0.55
N PHE A 168 7.56 -23.89 0.51
CA PHE A 168 7.60 -22.70 1.38
C PHE A 168 8.42 -21.60 0.69
N SER A 169 7.80 -20.48 0.32
CA SER A 169 8.53 -19.26 -0.03
C SER A 169 9.24 -18.74 1.24
N LYS A 170 10.57 -18.88 1.30
CA LYS A 170 11.35 -18.37 2.43
C LYS A 170 11.33 -16.83 2.37
N ILE A 171 10.71 -16.19 3.36
CA ILE A 171 10.80 -14.73 3.55
C ILE A 171 12.21 -14.39 4.03
N GLU A 172 12.85 -13.40 3.39
CA GLU A 172 14.19 -12.90 3.72
C GLU A 172 14.14 -11.39 3.99
N ASP A 173 15.00 -10.93 4.92
CA ASP A 173 15.21 -9.49 5.12
C ASP A 173 15.96 -8.90 3.92
N HIS A 174 15.34 -7.96 3.22
CA HIS A 174 15.95 -7.19 2.14
C HIS A 174 16.41 -5.81 2.63
N HIS A 175 17.63 -5.42 2.25
CA HIS A 175 18.17 -4.09 2.46
C HIS A 175 17.77 -3.15 1.32
N ILE A 176 16.91 -2.18 1.64
CA ILE A 176 16.41 -1.19 0.67
C ILE A 176 17.57 -0.39 0.06
N LEU A 177 18.52 0.07 0.87
CA LEU A 177 19.82 0.54 0.39
C LEU A 177 20.77 -0.65 0.35
N PRO A 178 21.21 -1.10 -0.84
CA PRO A 178 22.11 -2.24 -0.96
C PRO A 178 23.41 -2.01 -0.19
N ARG A 179 23.94 -3.07 0.43
CA ARG A 179 25.22 -3.04 1.16
C ARG A 179 26.40 -2.56 0.30
N SER A 180 26.35 -2.78 -1.00
CA SER A 180 27.34 -2.27 -1.96
C SER A 180 27.45 -0.74 -1.95
N LEU A 181 26.38 -0.02 -1.60
CA LEU A 181 26.34 1.45 -1.55
C LEU A 181 26.66 2.00 -0.15
N LYS A 182 27.02 1.16 0.83
CA LYS A 182 27.30 1.57 2.21
C LYS A 182 28.37 2.66 2.35
N ASN A 183 29.31 2.69 1.40
CA ASN A 183 30.42 3.65 1.36
C ASN A 183 30.13 4.89 0.49
N ASN A 184 28.93 5.01 -0.07
CA ASN A 184 28.53 6.22 -0.79
C ASN A 184 28.60 7.44 0.16
N PRO A 185 29.15 8.59 -0.28
CA PRO A 185 29.35 9.77 0.57
C PRO A 185 28.09 10.22 1.32
N VAL A 186 26.93 10.21 0.65
CA VAL A 186 25.64 10.66 1.23
C VAL A 186 25.18 9.69 2.31
N ILE A 187 25.32 8.38 2.09
CA ILE A 187 24.97 7.35 3.07
C ILE A 187 25.90 7.41 4.27
N ARG A 188 27.21 7.60 4.03
CA ARG A 188 28.20 7.74 5.11
C ARG A 188 27.87 8.93 6.00
N GLU A 189 27.52 10.06 5.40
CA GLU A 189 27.14 11.27 6.12
C GLU A 189 25.84 11.09 6.90
N ALA A 190 24.81 10.51 6.28
CA ALA A 190 23.56 10.18 6.98
C ALA A 190 23.79 9.26 8.18
N ARG A 191 24.71 8.29 8.06
CA ARG A 191 25.07 7.38 9.17
C ARG A 191 25.73 8.12 10.33
N ASN A 192 26.63 9.05 10.04
CA ASN A 192 27.26 9.89 11.07
C ASN A 192 26.21 10.77 11.79
N ASN A 193 25.14 11.11 11.09
CA ASN A 193 24.01 11.90 11.59
C ASN A 193 22.80 11.04 12.02
N GLY A 194 23.03 9.80 12.45
CA GLY A 194 22.04 8.97 13.16
C GLY A 194 21.19 8.02 12.30
N PHE A 195 21.43 7.90 10.99
CA PHE A 195 20.81 6.86 10.16
C PHE A 195 21.42 5.47 10.43
N LYS A 196 20.62 4.52 10.92
CA LYS A 196 20.99 3.13 11.21
C LYS A 196 20.86 2.27 9.96
N PHE A 197 21.93 2.24 9.16
CA PHE A 197 21.99 1.47 7.90
C PHE A 197 21.67 -0.03 8.02
N GLU A 198 22.04 -0.69 9.13
CA GLU A 198 21.70 -2.11 9.38
C GLU A 198 20.44 -2.29 10.24
N GLY A 199 19.78 -1.19 10.61
CA GLY A 199 18.57 -1.16 11.43
C GLY A 199 17.31 -1.43 10.62
N LYS A 200 16.18 -1.54 11.34
CA LYS A 200 14.85 -1.75 10.74
C LYS A 200 14.48 -0.65 9.73
N GLU A 201 15.02 0.56 9.87
CA GLU A 201 14.71 1.66 8.97
C GLU A 201 15.13 1.38 7.51
N ASN A 202 16.16 0.55 7.28
CA ASN A 202 16.66 0.18 5.94
C ASN A 202 16.34 -1.29 5.55
N LYS A 203 15.54 -2.00 6.35
CA LYS A 203 15.19 -3.40 6.10
C LYS A 203 13.70 -3.57 5.87
N MET A 204 13.33 -4.60 5.10
CA MET A 204 11.96 -5.05 4.97
C MET A 204 11.90 -6.55 4.59
N PRO A 205 10.91 -7.31 5.08
CA PRO A 205 10.73 -8.70 4.70
C PRO A 205 10.19 -8.79 3.26
N VAL A 206 10.76 -9.67 2.46
CA VAL A 206 10.32 -9.97 1.09
C VAL A 206 10.55 -11.43 0.79
N GLU A 207 9.72 -11.99 -0.10
CA GLU A 207 9.86 -13.39 -0.49
C GLU A 207 11.12 -13.61 -1.33
N LYS A 208 11.88 -14.67 -1.01
CA LYS A 208 13.02 -15.09 -1.81
C LYS A 208 12.58 -15.49 -3.21
N PHE A 209 13.28 -14.96 -4.23
CA PHE A 209 13.04 -15.33 -5.61
C PHE A 209 13.48 -16.79 -5.87
N VAL A 210 12.57 -17.58 -6.44
CA VAL A 210 12.79 -18.99 -6.81
C VAL A 210 12.83 -19.10 -8.33
N ARG A 211 14.04 -19.32 -8.88
CA ARG A 211 14.26 -19.38 -10.34
C ARG A 211 13.41 -20.45 -11.06
N GLN A 212 13.10 -21.54 -10.38
CA GLN A 212 12.33 -22.66 -10.96
C GLN A 212 10.85 -22.32 -11.14
N THR A 213 10.29 -21.45 -10.30
CA THR A 213 8.88 -21.06 -10.35
C THR A 213 8.66 -19.68 -10.94
N GLY A 214 9.70 -18.83 -10.92
CA GLY A 214 9.58 -17.41 -11.28
C GLY A 214 8.91 -16.57 -10.19
N GLU A 215 8.64 -17.13 -9.02
CA GLU A 215 7.96 -16.47 -7.91
C GLU A 215 8.97 -15.86 -6.91
N GLY A 216 8.49 -14.92 -6.10
CA GLY A 216 9.27 -14.18 -5.11
C GLY A 216 9.90 -12.90 -5.67
N GLN A 217 10.35 -12.02 -4.77
CA GLN A 217 10.84 -10.69 -5.12
C GLN A 217 12.36 -10.55 -4.98
N HIS A 218 12.94 -11.24 -4.00
CA HIS A 218 14.32 -11.04 -3.57
C HIS A 218 15.29 -11.98 -4.28
N GLY A 219 15.95 -11.46 -5.31
CA GLY A 219 17.03 -12.11 -6.02
C GLY A 219 18.13 -11.11 -6.38
N ASN A 220 19.09 -11.52 -7.22
CA ASN A 220 20.14 -10.60 -7.67
C ASN A 220 19.53 -9.37 -8.38
N HIS A 221 19.96 -8.17 -7.96
CA HIS A 221 19.34 -6.90 -8.36
C HIS A 221 20.36 -5.78 -8.72
N PRO A 222 21.20 -5.96 -9.77
CA PRO A 222 22.16 -4.94 -10.21
C PRO A 222 21.49 -3.66 -10.74
N ASN A 223 20.40 -3.77 -11.50
CA ASN A 223 19.69 -2.60 -12.06
C ASN A 223 19.09 -1.74 -10.94
N TYR A 224 18.44 -2.38 -9.97
CA TYR A 224 17.95 -1.72 -8.76
C TYR A 224 19.06 -0.95 -8.02
N THR A 225 20.24 -1.57 -7.89
CA THR A 225 21.40 -0.96 -7.21
C THR A 225 21.87 0.29 -7.97
N GLU A 226 21.92 0.23 -9.29
CA GLU A 226 22.29 1.36 -10.15
C GLU A 226 21.30 2.52 -10.03
N GLN A 227 19.99 2.22 -10.07
CA GLN A 227 18.95 3.22 -9.92
C GLN A 227 19.01 3.94 -8.56
N ILE A 228 19.32 3.22 -7.47
CA ILE A 228 19.52 3.85 -6.15
C ILE A 228 20.77 4.72 -6.13
N ASN A 229 21.87 4.24 -6.72
CA ASN A 229 23.10 5.03 -6.79
C ASN A 229 22.90 6.33 -7.58
N ASN A 230 22.11 6.29 -8.67
CA ASN A 230 21.74 7.46 -9.44
C ASN A 230 20.90 8.45 -8.61
N LYS A 231 19.92 7.96 -7.83
CA LYS A 231 19.15 8.83 -6.91
C LYS A 231 20.02 9.47 -5.82
N LEU A 232 21.02 8.76 -5.32
CA LEU A 232 21.98 9.32 -4.35
C LEU A 232 22.88 10.38 -4.99
N SER A 233 23.09 10.32 -6.31
CA SER A 233 23.92 11.29 -7.03
C SER A 233 23.37 12.71 -6.96
N ASP A 234 22.03 12.85 -6.93
CA ASP A 234 21.33 14.13 -6.79
C ASP A 234 21.65 14.85 -5.47
N PHE A 235 22.12 14.10 -4.46
CA PHE A 235 22.39 14.60 -3.11
C PHE A 235 23.86 14.53 -2.73
N GLN A 236 24.80 14.41 -3.69
CA GLN A 236 26.24 14.27 -3.41
C GLN A 236 26.84 15.35 -2.51
N ASN A 237 26.26 16.54 -2.52
CA ASN A 237 26.70 17.69 -1.72
C ASN A 237 25.90 17.88 -0.41
N ALA A 238 24.94 17.00 -0.11
CA ALA A 238 24.16 17.08 1.11
C ALA A 238 25.02 16.74 2.34
N GLN A 239 24.88 17.52 3.40
CA GLN A 239 25.63 17.37 4.65
C GLN A 239 24.70 17.38 5.87
N GLY A 240 25.15 16.81 6.99
CA GLY A 240 24.40 16.83 8.25
C GLY A 240 22.99 16.23 8.12
N ASP A 241 22.02 16.92 8.72
CA ASP A 241 20.61 16.52 8.69
C ASP A 241 20.02 16.44 7.27
N ASN A 242 20.55 17.21 6.32
CA ASN A 242 20.06 17.19 4.94
C ASN A 242 20.40 15.87 4.24
N ALA A 243 21.58 15.30 4.52
CA ALA A 243 21.95 13.97 4.03
C ALA A 243 21.04 12.89 4.64
N THR A 244 20.78 12.97 5.95
CA THR A 244 19.88 12.04 6.65
C THR A 244 18.45 12.11 6.12
N LYS A 245 17.92 13.33 5.90
CA LYS A 245 16.58 13.54 5.31
C LYS A 245 16.51 12.96 3.89
N ALA A 246 17.50 13.23 3.05
CA ALA A 246 17.57 12.70 1.68
C ALA A 246 17.56 11.17 1.66
N VAL A 247 18.44 10.54 2.46
CA VAL A 247 18.52 9.07 2.57
C VAL A 247 17.23 8.46 3.08
N ARG A 248 16.62 9.02 4.13
CA ARG A 248 15.33 8.53 4.65
C ARG A 248 14.19 8.68 3.64
N THR A 249 14.19 9.75 2.85
CA THR A 249 13.22 9.95 1.77
C THR A 249 13.39 8.92 0.67
N ILE A 250 14.63 8.66 0.22
CA ILE A 250 14.90 7.59 -0.76
C ILE A 250 14.43 6.24 -0.22
N VAL A 251 14.79 5.89 1.02
CA VAL A 251 14.39 4.62 1.65
C VAL A 251 12.88 4.48 1.74
N ARG A 252 12.17 5.55 2.13
CA ARG A 252 10.70 5.54 2.23
C ARG A 252 10.05 5.30 0.87
N ASN A 253 10.46 6.04 -0.16
CA ASN A 253 9.87 5.96 -1.49
C ASN A 253 10.15 4.58 -2.11
N VAL A 254 11.38 4.08 -2.00
CA VAL A 254 11.74 2.76 -2.52
C VAL A 254 11.01 1.64 -1.78
N ARG A 255 10.83 1.75 -0.46
CA ARG A 255 10.01 0.80 0.31
C ARG A 255 8.59 0.72 -0.24
N GLN A 256 7.96 1.86 -0.52
CA GLN A 256 6.62 1.90 -1.09
C GLN A 256 6.57 1.25 -2.48
N VAL A 257 7.56 1.52 -3.35
CA VAL A 257 7.62 0.89 -4.67
C VAL A 257 7.71 -0.64 -4.57
N ILE A 258 8.51 -1.17 -3.65
CA ILE A 258 8.60 -2.63 -3.43
C ILE A 258 7.27 -3.18 -2.91
N GLN A 259 6.64 -2.53 -1.93
CA GLN A 259 5.37 -2.97 -1.35
C GLN A 259 4.21 -2.95 -2.37
N ASN A 260 4.18 -1.96 -3.25
CA ASN A 260 3.14 -1.82 -4.27
C ASN A 260 3.31 -2.81 -5.43
N ASN A 261 4.45 -3.51 -5.51
CA ASN A 261 4.75 -4.45 -6.58
C ASN A 261 5.11 -5.85 -6.03
N PRO A 262 4.19 -6.51 -5.29
CA PRO A 262 4.52 -7.71 -4.53
C PRO A 262 4.88 -8.94 -5.38
N ASN A 263 4.52 -8.93 -6.66
CA ASN A 263 4.78 -10.02 -7.59
C ASN A 263 5.88 -9.69 -8.61
N VAL A 264 6.63 -8.60 -8.40
CA VAL A 264 7.69 -8.15 -9.30
C VAL A 264 9.03 -8.34 -8.62
N LYS A 265 9.98 -8.94 -9.34
CA LYS A 265 11.34 -9.08 -8.86
C LYS A 265 11.96 -7.69 -8.66
N ILE A 266 12.65 -7.49 -7.54
CA ILE A 266 13.22 -6.18 -7.15
C ILE A 266 14.13 -5.58 -8.23
N ASN A 267 14.86 -6.43 -8.96
CA ASN A 267 15.72 -6.00 -10.08
C ASN A 267 14.95 -5.37 -11.25
N ASP A 268 13.71 -5.77 -11.44
CA ASP A 268 12.89 -5.42 -12.59
C ASP A 268 11.96 -4.25 -12.25
N LEU A 269 12.03 -3.74 -11.02
CA LEU A 269 11.37 -2.51 -10.60
C LEU A 269 12.00 -1.30 -11.28
N HIS A 270 11.14 -0.35 -11.64
CA HIS A 270 11.53 0.95 -12.15
C HIS A 270 11.30 2.02 -11.10
N LEU A 271 12.37 2.60 -10.58
CA LEU A 271 12.35 3.57 -9.48
C LEU A 271 12.14 5.01 -9.98
N MET A 272 11.54 5.25 -11.15
CA MET A 272 11.53 6.59 -11.76
C MET A 272 10.53 7.59 -11.18
N ASN A 273 11.07 8.80 -10.95
CA ASN A 273 10.47 10.13 -10.82
C ASN A 273 9.19 10.31 -9.99
N ASP A 274 9.18 9.83 -8.74
CA ASP A 274 8.50 10.57 -7.69
C ASP A 274 9.44 11.68 -7.20
N VAL A 275 9.24 12.87 -7.78
CA VAL A 275 9.60 14.13 -7.11
C VAL A 275 9.01 14.03 -5.71
N ALA A 276 9.88 13.92 -4.70
CA ALA A 276 9.45 14.01 -3.30
C ALA A 276 8.59 15.27 -3.13
N PRO A 277 7.64 15.31 -2.17
CA PRO A 277 6.92 16.54 -1.88
C PRO A 277 7.97 17.63 -1.67
N ILE A 278 8.01 18.57 -2.61
CA ILE A 278 8.82 19.76 -2.47
C ILE A 278 8.08 20.55 -1.39
N ASP A 279 8.40 20.28 -0.13
CA ASP A 279 8.37 21.36 0.83
C ASP A 279 9.25 22.45 0.20
N HIS A 280 8.62 23.56 -0.19
CA HIS A 280 9.23 24.69 -0.90
C HIS A 280 10.37 25.36 -0.11
N THR A 281 10.81 24.79 1.00
CA THR A 281 11.84 25.34 1.87
C THR A 281 13.26 24.85 1.57
N MET A 282 13.49 23.87 0.70
CA MET A 282 14.86 23.35 0.49
C MET A 282 15.21 23.13 -0.99
N ILE A 283 16.25 23.86 -1.46
CA ILE A 283 16.95 23.88 -2.78
C ILE A 283 16.59 25.17 -3.58
N LYS A 284 17.45 26.17 -3.82
CA LYS A 284 18.92 26.27 -3.97
C LYS A 284 19.48 27.55 -3.31
N ALA A 285 20.65 27.44 -2.67
CA ALA A 285 21.61 28.53 -2.71
C ALA A 285 22.06 28.66 -4.17
N GLN A 286 21.52 29.63 -4.89
CA GLN A 286 21.89 29.93 -6.26
C GLN A 286 23.31 30.50 -6.23
N LYS A 287 24.25 29.80 -6.87
CA LYS A 287 25.60 30.33 -7.15
C LYS A 287 25.44 31.70 -7.81
N TYR A 288 26.08 32.71 -7.23
CA TYR A 288 26.30 34.01 -7.84
C TYR A 288 27.01 33.82 -9.19
N VAL A 289 26.39 34.26 -10.27
CA VAL A 289 27.01 34.38 -11.60
C VAL A 289 27.20 35.88 -11.84
N PRO A 290 28.43 36.40 -11.97
CA PRO A 290 28.64 37.83 -12.23
C PRO A 290 28.04 38.23 -13.58
N SER A 291 27.38 39.38 -13.61
CA SER A 291 26.81 39.98 -14.83
C SER A 291 27.90 40.32 -15.85
N TYR A 292 27.87 39.69 -17.02
CA TYR A 292 28.63 40.14 -18.18
C TYR A 292 27.86 41.27 -18.87
N VAL A 293 28.43 42.48 -18.87
CA VAL A 293 27.94 43.63 -19.63
C VAL A 293 28.79 43.72 -20.91
N PRO A 294 28.24 43.53 -22.11
CA PRO A 294 28.94 43.89 -23.33
C PRO A 294 28.75 45.39 -23.58
N ASN A 295 29.84 46.15 -23.43
CA ASN A 295 29.99 47.44 -24.09
C ASN A 295 30.15 47.21 -25.59
N TYR A 296 29.36 47.91 -26.41
CA TYR A 296 29.80 48.30 -27.73
C TYR A 296 29.48 49.78 -27.94
N ASN A 297 30.55 50.48 -28.33
CA ASN A 297 30.60 51.87 -28.78
C ASN A 297 29.69 52.14 -29.98
#